data_AF-A0AAU9NPD6-F1
#
_entry.id   AF-A0AAU9NPD6-F1
#
_cell.length_a   1.000
_cell.length_b   1.000
_cell.length_c   1.000
_cell.angle_alpha   90.00
_cell.angle_beta   90.00
_cell.angle_gamma   90.00
#
_symmetry.space_group_name_H-M   'P 1'
#
loop_
_entity.id
_entity.type
_entity.pdbx_description
1 polymer ?
#
loop_
_entity_poly.entity_id
_entity_poly.type
_entity_poly.pdbx_seq_one_letter_code
_entity_poly.pdbx_strand_id
1 'polypeptide(L)'
;MCPVRVHWHVKRNYKMYWHVRITITNFNFNFNYTKWTLVAQHPNLNNIAKVDAFNYKPLLLFEPINDTGMFYGVEKLDNDRLLEAASVHSEMILQKNRTTFSLNRGWAFPHKVYFNGDECIMPLPISYPSLPNSVLPVLDVGRMVVIIQVLIATFHQFI
;
A
#
# COMPACT_ATOMS: atom_id res chain seq x y z
N MET A 1 12.57 -21.01 0.48
CA MET A 1 12.76 -19.55 0.63
C MET A 1 12.10 -18.89 -0.57
N CYS A 2 11.28 -17.86 -0.38
CA CYS A 2 10.58 -17.18 -1.47
C CYS A 2 11.58 -16.55 -2.47
N PRO A 3 11.48 -16.87 -3.77
CA PRO A 3 12.49 -16.53 -4.78
C PRO A 3 12.39 -15.08 -5.29
N VAL A 4 11.43 -14.32 -4.77
CA VAL A 4 11.17 -12.93 -5.13
C VAL A 4 11.21 -12.03 -3.91
N ARG A 5 11.36 -10.73 -4.13
CA ARG A 5 11.15 -9.72 -3.09
C ARG A 5 9.83 -9.01 -3.37
N VAL A 6 8.96 -9.02 -2.37
CA VAL A 6 7.69 -8.29 -2.41
C VAL A 6 7.85 -7.03 -1.57
N HIS A 7 7.78 -5.88 -2.21
CA HIS A 7 7.85 -4.58 -1.55
C HIS A 7 6.44 -3.99 -1.46
N TRP A 8 5.95 -3.81 -0.24
CA TRP A 8 4.64 -3.25 0.06
C TRP A 8 4.81 -1.83 0.61
N HIS A 9 4.30 -0.83 -0.10
CA HIS A 9 4.52 0.56 0.22
C HIS A 9 3.21 1.33 0.37
N VAL A 10 2.97 1.91 1.54
CA VAL A 10 1.81 2.78 1.80
C VAL A 10 2.10 4.18 1.29
N LYS A 11 1.48 4.58 0.18
CA LYS A 11 1.71 5.88 -0.48
C LYS A 11 0.93 7.02 0.16
N ARG A 12 -0.38 6.84 0.34
CA ARG A 12 -1.30 7.90 0.81
C ARG A 12 -2.37 7.34 1.72
N ASN A 13 -2.73 8.13 2.73
CA ASN A 13 -3.71 7.78 3.75
C ASN A 13 -4.85 8.81 3.77
N TYR A 14 -5.95 8.54 3.06
CA TYR A 14 -7.13 9.42 3.01
C TYR A 14 -8.14 9.10 4.13
N LYS A 15 -9.23 9.86 4.25
CA LYS A 15 -10.25 9.64 5.30
C LYS A 15 -10.89 8.25 5.22
N MET A 16 -11.33 7.83 4.04
CA MET A 16 -12.05 6.56 3.83
C MET A 16 -11.22 5.49 3.11
N TYR A 17 -10.11 5.88 2.48
CA TYR A 17 -9.31 5.01 1.64
C TYR A 17 -7.84 5.16 1.97
N TRP A 18 -7.04 4.18 1.58
CA TRP A 18 -5.60 4.27 1.60
C TRP A 18 -5.03 3.63 0.35
N HIS A 19 -3.89 4.15 -0.07
CA HIS A 19 -3.25 3.83 -1.33
C HIS A 19 -1.97 3.06 -1.05
N VAL A 20 -1.88 1.86 -1.62
CA VAL A 20 -0.73 0.97 -1.50
C VAL A 20 -0.15 0.73 -2.89
N ARG A 21 1.18 0.66 -2.96
CA ARG A 21 1.91 0.13 -4.12
C ARG A 21 2.57 -1.18 -3.73
N ILE A 22 2.37 -2.20 -4.55
CA ILE A 22 3.06 -3.48 -4.46
C ILE A 22 4.06 -3.55 -5.60
N THR A 23 5.30 -3.90 -5.30
CA THR A 23 6.32 -4.21 -6.29
C THR A 23 6.84 -5.62 -6.05
N ILE A 24 6.90 -6.45 -7.09
CA ILE A 24 7.46 -7.80 -7.05
C ILE A 24 8.73 -7.79 -7.89
N THR A 25 9.86 -8.09 -7.29
CA THR A 25 11.16 -8.16 -7.96
C THR A 25 11.66 -9.59 -7.96
N ASN A 26 12.03 -10.10 -9.14
CA ASN A 26 12.60 -11.42 -9.27
C ASN A 26 14.10 -11.40 -8.99
N PHE A 27 14.48 -12.09 -7.91
CA PHE A 27 15.88 -12.28 -7.52
C PHE A 27 16.40 -13.69 -7.84
N ASN A 28 15.59 -14.51 -8.51
CA ASN A 28 16.00 -15.81 -9.02
C ASN A 28 16.67 -15.63 -10.39
N PHE A 29 17.99 -15.65 -10.38
CA PHE A 29 18.83 -15.52 -11.59
C PHE A 29 18.73 -16.72 -12.54
N ASN A 30 18.09 -17.82 -12.12
CA ASN A 30 17.99 -19.03 -12.93
C ASN A 30 16.58 -19.22 -13.52
N PHE A 31 15.63 -18.32 -13.24
CA PHE A 31 14.23 -18.57 -13.57
C PHE A 31 13.44 -17.30 -13.91
N ASN A 32 12.68 -17.39 -14.99
CA ASN A 32 11.68 -16.39 -15.37
C ASN A 32 10.29 -16.89 -14.97
N TYR A 33 9.47 -16.04 -14.35
CA TYR A 33 8.12 -16.39 -13.96
C TYR A 33 7.10 -15.93 -15.00
N THR A 34 6.28 -16.84 -15.51
CA THR A 34 5.15 -16.54 -16.39
C THR A 34 3.84 -16.88 -15.70
N LYS A 35 2.79 -16.07 -15.89
CA LYS A 35 1.49 -16.24 -15.22
C LYS A 35 1.66 -16.38 -13.70
N TRP A 36 2.55 -15.58 -13.14
CA TRP A 36 2.85 -15.61 -11.71
C TRP A 36 1.63 -15.20 -10.89
N THR A 37 1.61 -15.66 -9.64
CA THR A 37 0.56 -15.36 -8.67
C THR A 37 1.21 -14.86 -7.37
N LEU A 38 0.63 -13.81 -6.80
CA LEU A 38 0.98 -13.30 -5.49
C LEU A 38 -0.28 -13.34 -4.63
N VAL A 39 -0.28 -14.17 -3.59
CA VAL A 39 -1.37 -14.20 -2.61
C VAL A 39 -0.93 -13.43 -1.38
N ALA A 40 -1.78 -12.55 -0.89
CA ALA A 40 -1.55 -11.83 0.35
C ALA A 40 -2.75 -11.98 1.29
N GLN A 41 -2.47 -12.06 2.59
CA GLN A 41 -3.48 -12.01 3.64
C GLN A 41 -3.40 -10.66 4.35
N HIS A 42 -4.48 -9.89 4.33
CA HIS A 42 -4.61 -8.62 5.04
C HIS A 42 -6.10 -8.27 5.24
N PRO A 43 -6.54 -7.80 6.42
CA PRO A 43 -7.95 -7.54 6.74
C PRO A 43 -8.72 -6.68 5.72
N ASN A 44 -8.07 -5.73 5.05
CA ASN A 44 -8.70 -4.86 4.04
C ASN A 44 -8.73 -5.41 2.61
N LEU A 45 -8.18 -6.60 2.34
CA LEU A 45 -8.31 -7.23 1.01
C LEU A 45 -9.73 -7.72 0.74
N ASN A 46 -10.58 -7.80 1.77
CA ASN A 46 -12.01 -8.04 1.60
C ASN A 46 -12.76 -6.86 0.97
N ASN A 47 -12.16 -5.67 0.93
CA ASN A 47 -12.82 -4.44 0.49
C ASN A 47 -11.86 -3.54 -0.31
N ILE A 48 -11.53 -4.03 -1.50
CA ILE A 48 -10.68 -3.32 -2.46
C ILE A 48 -11.55 -2.46 -3.38
N ALA A 49 -11.24 -1.18 -3.47
CA ALA A 49 -11.93 -0.26 -4.38
C ALA A 49 -11.36 -0.32 -5.80
N LYS A 50 -10.04 -0.48 -5.92
CA LYS A 50 -9.35 -0.50 -7.22
C LYS A 50 -8.01 -1.23 -7.14
N VAL A 51 -7.67 -1.96 -8.20
CA VAL A 51 -6.32 -2.48 -8.47
C VAL A 51 -5.93 -2.06 -9.88
N ASP A 52 -4.77 -1.44 -10.00
CA ASP A 52 -4.21 -0.95 -11.26
C ASP A 52 -3.07 -1.86 -11.71
N ALA A 53 -2.93 -2.06 -13.02
CA ALA A 53 -1.92 -2.91 -13.67
C ALA A 53 -1.97 -4.42 -13.36
N PHE A 54 -2.49 -4.88 -12.21
CA PHE A 54 -2.69 -6.31 -11.92
C PHE A 54 -4.16 -6.69 -11.95
N ASN A 55 -4.42 -7.97 -12.16
CA ASN A 55 -5.71 -8.57 -11.86
C ASN A 55 -5.79 -8.93 -10.37
N TYR A 56 -7.01 -8.91 -9.82
CA TYR A 56 -7.30 -9.26 -8.44
C TYR A 56 -8.43 -10.29 -8.37
N LYS A 57 -8.24 -11.32 -7.55
CA LYS A 57 -9.26 -12.32 -7.24
C LYS A 57 -9.28 -12.57 -5.72
N PRO A 58 -10.40 -12.28 -5.02
CA PRO A 58 -10.52 -12.67 -3.62
C PRO A 58 -10.50 -14.20 -3.50
N LEU A 59 -9.78 -14.72 -2.50
CA LEU A 59 -9.75 -16.14 -2.17
C LEU A 59 -10.66 -16.36 -0.96
N LEU A 60 -11.85 -16.90 -1.20
CA LEU A 60 -12.79 -17.27 -0.15
C LEU A 60 -12.41 -18.66 0.35
N LEU A 61 -11.71 -18.72 1.50
CA LEU A 61 -11.32 -20.00 2.11
C LEU A 61 -12.49 -20.59 2.91
N PHE A 62 -13.06 -19.81 3.84
CA PHE A 62 -14.24 -20.14 4.65
C PHE A 62 -14.88 -18.84 5.17
N GLU A 63 -16.20 -18.79 5.37
CA GLU A 63 -16.80 -17.68 6.14
C GLU A 63 -16.41 -17.83 7.62
N PRO A 64 -15.91 -16.78 8.29
CA PRO A 64 -15.86 -15.35 7.90
C PRO A 64 -14.50 -14.84 7.38
N ILE A 65 -13.55 -15.71 7.02
CA ILE A 65 -12.19 -15.34 6.62
C ILE A 65 -12.16 -14.98 5.12
N ASN A 66 -12.39 -13.70 4.83
CA ASN A 66 -12.32 -13.11 3.49
C ASN A 66 -11.14 -12.13 3.30
N ASP A 67 -10.15 -12.21 4.18
CA ASP A 67 -8.99 -11.31 4.23
C ASP A 67 -7.85 -11.70 3.28
N THR A 68 -8.06 -12.68 2.42
CA THR A 68 -7.04 -13.23 1.52
C THR A 68 -7.38 -12.94 0.07
N GLY A 69 -6.40 -12.43 -0.68
CA GLY A 69 -6.57 -12.04 -2.07
C GLY A 69 -5.39 -12.46 -2.93
N MET A 70 -5.67 -12.84 -4.17
CA MET A 70 -4.67 -13.22 -5.17
C MET A 70 -4.53 -12.12 -6.22
N PHE A 71 -3.29 -11.73 -6.48
CA PHE A 71 -2.87 -10.84 -7.55
C PHE A 71 -2.16 -11.65 -8.63
N TYR A 72 -2.36 -11.29 -9.89
CA TYR A 72 -1.68 -11.89 -11.03
C TYR A 72 -1.58 -10.89 -12.18
N GLY A 73 -0.62 -11.13 -13.08
CA GLY A 73 -0.39 -10.24 -14.22
C GLY A 73 -1.56 -10.16 -15.21
N VAL A 74 -1.55 -9.10 -15.98
CA VAL A 74 -2.41 -8.80 -17.12
C VAL A 74 -1.59 -9.01 -18.39
N GLU A 75 -1.94 -10.03 -19.17
CA GLU A 75 -1.25 -10.38 -20.41
C GLU A 75 -1.16 -9.20 -21.40
N LYS A 76 -2.22 -8.40 -21.51
CA LYS A 76 -2.24 -7.19 -22.38
C LYS A 76 -1.25 -6.10 -21.97
N LEU A 77 -0.71 -6.15 -20.75
CA LEU A 77 0.28 -5.21 -20.22
C LEU A 77 1.67 -5.84 -20.13
N ASP A 78 1.86 -7.06 -20.64
CA ASP A 78 3.09 -7.86 -20.59
C ASP A 78 3.68 -8.04 -19.18
N ASN A 79 2.89 -7.81 -18.14
CA ASN A 79 3.34 -7.91 -16.74
C ASN A 79 2.96 -9.25 -16.09
N ASP A 80 2.41 -10.19 -16.85
CA ASP A 80 2.30 -11.61 -16.49
C ASP A 80 3.61 -12.36 -16.64
N ARG A 81 4.62 -11.72 -17.27
CA ARG A 81 6.00 -12.19 -17.38
C ARG A 81 6.90 -11.38 -16.45
N LEU A 82 7.46 -12.03 -15.45
CA LEU A 82 8.44 -11.46 -14.54
C LEU A 82 9.80 -12.11 -14.81
N LEU A 83 10.60 -11.41 -15.61
CA LEU A 83 11.94 -11.84 -16.00
C LEU A 83 12.93 -11.73 -14.83
N GLU A 84 14.05 -12.44 -14.95
CA GLU A 84 15.22 -12.31 -14.08
C GLU A 84 15.61 -10.83 -13.90
N ALA A 85 15.92 -10.45 -12.65
CA ALA A 85 16.33 -9.11 -12.24
C ALA A 85 15.33 -7.98 -12.62
N ALA A 86 14.13 -8.33 -13.10
CA ALA A 86 13.07 -7.40 -13.42
C ALA A 86 12.10 -7.24 -12.25
N SER A 87 11.28 -6.19 -12.33
CA SER A 87 10.21 -5.95 -11.37
C SER A 87 8.91 -5.58 -12.05
N VAL A 88 7.81 -6.09 -11.53
CA VAL A 88 6.46 -5.64 -11.86
C VAL A 88 5.88 -4.89 -10.66
N HIS A 89 4.96 -3.96 -10.92
CA HIS A 89 4.31 -3.23 -9.84
C HIS A 89 2.85 -2.94 -10.16
N SER A 90 2.09 -2.73 -9.09
CA SER A 90 0.67 -2.40 -9.13
C SER A 90 0.36 -1.42 -8.00
N GLU A 91 -0.63 -0.59 -8.26
CA GLU A 91 -1.18 0.33 -7.28
C GLU A 91 -2.60 -0.11 -6.94
N MET A 92 -2.99 0.01 -5.68
CA MET A 92 -4.32 -0.38 -5.23
C MET A 92 -4.87 0.57 -4.18
N ILE A 93 -6.19 0.76 -4.24
CA ILE A 93 -6.96 1.57 -3.33
C ILE A 93 -7.79 0.64 -2.46
N LEU A 94 -7.51 0.68 -1.16
CA LEU A 94 -8.19 -0.13 -0.16
C LEU A 94 -9.15 0.74 0.64
N GLN A 95 -10.38 0.26 0.85
CA GLN A 95 -11.33 0.95 1.72
C GLN A 95 -10.97 0.68 3.18
N LYS A 96 -10.97 1.71 4.01
CA LYS A 96 -10.71 1.58 5.44
C LYS A 96 -11.92 1.03 6.16
N ASN A 97 -11.71 0.02 6.99
CA ASN A 97 -12.66 -0.35 8.02
C ASN A 97 -12.41 0.51 9.26
N ARG A 98 -13.38 1.35 9.65
CA ARG A 98 -13.21 2.30 10.76
C ARG A 98 -12.96 1.64 12.12
N THR A 99 -13.36 0.38 12.30
CA THR A 99 -13.19 -0.32 13.58
C THR A 99 -11.82 -0.98 13.71
N THR A 100 -11.18 -1.37 12.60
CA THR A 100 -9.93 -2.13 12.61
C THR A 100 -8.73 -1.38 12.04
N PHE A 101 -8.93 -0.31 11.27
CA PHE A 101 -7.84 0.43 10.64
C PHE A 101 -6.89 1.08 11.66
N SER A 102 -5.59 0.80 11.53
CA SER A 102 -4.54 1.43 12.33
C SER A 102 -3.24 1.54 11.53
N LEU A 103 -2.40 2.52 11.86
CA LEU A 103 -1.04 2.59 11.32
C LEU A 103 0.01 2.05 12.31
N ASN A 104 -0.44 1.53 13.44
CA ASN A 104 0.42 1.07 14.52
C ASN A 104 0.96 -0.34 14.25
N ARG A 105 2.19 -0.62 14.72
CA ARG A 105 2.78 -1.96 14.81
C ARG A 105 2.73 -2.78 13.51
N GLY A 106 2.92 -2.13 12.37
CA GLY A 106 2.95 -2.82 11.08
C GLY A 106 1.59 -3.30 10.56
N TRP A 107 0.46 -2.86 11.13
CA TRP A 107 -0.88 -3.26 10.69
C TRP A 107 -1.12 -3.06 9.19
N ALA A 108 -0.54 -2.00 8.60
CA ALA A 108 -0.73 -1.67 7.19
C ALA A 108 -0.02 -2.62 6.21
N PHE A 109 0.73 -3.60 6.72
CA PHE A 109 1.45 -4.60 5.94
C PHE A 109 0.74 -5.95 6.00
N PRO A 110 0.87 -6.80 4.96
CA PRO A 110 0.23 -8.12 4.97
C PRO A 110 0.70 -8.98 6.13
N HIS A 111 -0.18 -9.85 6.64
CA HIS A 111 0.18 -10.84 7.65
C HIS A 111 0.92 -12.03 7.04
N LYS A 112 0.56 -12.41 5.80
CA LYS A 112 1.18 -13.50 5.05
C LYS A 112 1.26 -13.15 3.57
N VAL A 113 2.28 -13.67 2.91
CA VAL A 113 2.48 -13.53 1.47
C VAL A 113 2.95 -14.86 0.90
N TYR A 114 2.35 -15.29 -0.20
CA TYR A 114 2.77 -16.45 -0.98
C TYR A 114 3.03 -16.00 -2.42
N PHE A 115 4.13 -16.48 -3.00
CA PHE A 115 4.43 -16.27 -4.41
C PHE A 115 4.47 -17.62 -5.11
N ASN A 116 3.58 -17.85 -6.08
CA ASN A 116 3.40 -19.14 -6.76
C ASN A 116 3.23 -20.34 -5.80
N GLY A 117 2.62 -20.11 -4.63
CA GLY A 117 2.41 -21.12 -3.60
C GLY A 117 3.52 -21.21 -2.55
N ASP A 118 4.70 -20.64 -2.80
CA ASP A 118 5.79 -20.61 -1.82
C ASP A 118 5.58 -19.48 -0.80
N GLU A 119 5.68 -19.79 0.49
CA GLU A 119 5.59 -18.81 1.57
C GLU A 119 6.80 -17.87 1.58
N CYS A 120 6.53 -16.55 1.60
CA CYS A 120 7.54 -15.52 1.70
C CYS A 120 7.73 -15.11 3.16
N ILE A 121 9.00 -15.03 3.59
CA ILE A 121 9.37 -14.65 4.95
C ILE A 121 9.02 -13.18 5.14
N MET A 122 8.18 -12.90 6.14
CA MET A 122 7.83 -11.56 6.56
C MET A 122 8.76 -11.10 7.69
N PRO A 123 9.15 -9.81 7.74
CA PRO A 123 9.89 -9.27 8.87
C PRO A 123 9.05 -9.34 10.15
N LEU A 124 9.70 -9.30 11.30
CA LEU A 124 9.00 -9.28 12.59
C LEU A 124 8.13 -8.01 12.70
N PRO A 125 6.98 -8.05 13.39
CA PRO A 125 6.09 -6.90 13.55
C PRO A 125 6.78 -5.62 14.05
N ILE A 126 7.79 -5.77 14.91
CA ILE A 126 8.60 -4.69 15.47
C ILE A 126 9.55 -4.04 14.45
N SER A 127 9.85 -4.72 13.35
CA SER A 127 10.76 -4.26 12.30
C SER A 127 10.06 -3.42 11.24
N TYR A 128 8.72 -3.40 11.23
CA TYR A 128 7.99 -2.52 10.32
C TYR A 128 8.15 -1.06 10.72
N PRO A 129 8.40 -0.15 9.75
CA PRO A 129 8.47 1.26 10.05
C PRO A 129 7.13 1.75 10.61
N SER A 130 7.18 2.60 11.62
CA SER A 130 6.01 3.32 12.09
C SER A 130 5.54 4.25 10.98
N LEU A 131 4.29 4.11 10.54
CA LEU A 131 3.71 5.04 9.58
C LEU A 131 3.26 6.31 10.34
N PRO A 132 3.56 7.51 9.83
CA PRO A 132 3.20 8.75 10.53
C PRO A 132 1.67 8.84 10.66
N ASN A 133 1.20 9.06 11.90
CA ASN A 133 -0.23 9.12 12.22
C ASN A 133 -0.89 10.46 11.80
N SER A 134 -0.13 11.45 11.36
CA SER A 134 -0.64 12.79 11.08
C SER A 134 0.01 13.44 9.86
N VAL A 135 -0.83 14.12 9.10
CA VAL A 135 -0.43 15.26 8.26
C VAL A 135 0.16 16.28 9.23
N LEU A 136 1.46 16.55 9.12
CA LEU A 136 2.02 17.77 9.72
C LEU A 136 1.13 18.92 9.21
N PRO A 137 0.54 19.76 10.08
CA PRO A 137 -0.13 20.95 9.59
C PRO A 137 0.93 21.71 8.79
N VAL A 138 0.72 21.79 7.48
CA VAL A 138 1.51 22.71 6.67
C VAL A 138 1.24 24.06 7.31
N LEU A 139 2.25 24.64 7.96
CA LEU A 139 2.18 26.03 8.37
C LEU A 139 1.94 26.80 7.07
N ASP A 140 0.71 27.23 6.86
CA ASP A 140 0.37 28.08 5.73
C ASP A 140 0.92 29.47 6.03
N VAL A 141 2.23 29.62 5.78
CA VAL A 141 2.98 30.86 6.02
C VAL A 141 2.28 32.03 5.29
N GLY A 142 1.64 31.76 4.14
CA GLY A 142 0.86 32.75 3.39
C GLY A 142 -0.30 33.32 4.20
N ARG A 143 -1.10 32.48 4.88
CA ARG A 143 -2.21 32.96 5.73
C ARG A 143 -1.73 33.75 6.94
N MET A 144 -0.60 33.36 7.54
CA MET A 144 -0.04 34.10 8.68
C MET A 144 0.48 35.48 8.28
N VAL A 145 1.12 35.61 7.11
CA VAL A 145 1.59 36.91 6.58
C VAL A 145 0.41 37.85 6.31
N VAL A 146 -0.69 37.35 5.74
CA VAL A 146 -1.90 38.16 5.49
C VAL A 146 -2.52 38.64 6.80
N ILE A 147 -2.62 37.78 7.81
CA ILE A 147 -3.17 38.17 9.13
C ILE A 147 -2.31 39.25 9.78
N ILE A 148 -0.98 39.12 9.73
CA ILE A 148 -0.05 40.12 10.28
C ILE A 148 -0.18 41.45 9.53
N GLN A 149 -0.26 41.44 8.20
CA GLN A 149 -0.44 42.66 7.41
C GLN A 149 -1.78 43.36 7.69
N VAL A 150 -2.87 42.61 7.84
CA VAL A 150 -4.18 43.17 8.22
C VAL A 150 -4.12 43.79 9.61
N LEU A 151 -3.49 43.12 10.58
CA LEU A 151 -3.33 43.67 11.93
C LEU A 151 -2.51 44.97 11.94
N ILE A 152 -1.39 45.01 11.19
CA ILE A 152 -0.58 46.24 11.04
C ILE A 152 -1.39 47.36 10.38
N ALA A 153 -2.14 47.06 9.32
CA ALA A 153 -2.97 48.05 8.63
C ALA A 153 -4.06 48.61 9.55
N THR A 154 -4.75 47.76 10.32
CA THR A 154 -5.75 48.21 11.29
C THR A 154 -5.13 49.06 12.41
N PHE A 155 -3.96 48.68 12.93
CA PHE A 155 -3.28 49.42 13.99
C PHE A 155 -2.85 50.83 13.52
N HIS A 156 -2.41 50.98 12.27
CA HIS A 156 -2.12 52.28 11.67
C HIS A 156 -3.34 53.18 11.46
N GLN A 157 -4.56 52.64 11.51
CA GLN A 157 -5.80 53.41 11.37
C GLN A 157 -6.33 53.97 12.70
N PHE A 158 -5.74 53.54 13.83
CA PHE A 158 -6.09 53.98 15.19
C PHE A 158 -5.00 54.85 15.86
N ILE A 159 -3.93 55.20 15.11
CA ILE A 159 -2.91 56.20 15.47
C ILE A 159 -3.13 57.41 14.58
#